data_AF-X6M9K3-F1
#
_entry.id   AF-X6M9K3-F1
#
_cell.length_a   1.000
_cell.length_b   1.000
_cell.length_c   1.000
_cell.angle_alpha   90.00
_cell.angle_beta   90.00
_cell.angle_gamma   90.00
#
_symmetry.space_group_name_H-M   'P 1'
#
loop_
_entity.id
_entity.type
_entity.pdbx_description
1 polymer ?
#
loop_
_entity_poly.entity_id
_entity_poly.type
_entity_poly.pdbx_seq_one_letter_code
_entity_poly.pdbx_strand_id
1 'polypeptide(L)'
;MDWDVANEYFEWEVLKEWKQYTEKKKVNIFCSTYNVGAKLPLTERSGTGLQQLLSDQEMLEAYGGAPDIYVLAFQEIVDLSSASSYLLEGEAKLEWEQQVSEALGSGYDQLCSKSLVGLLLLAYAKKEMKEHISECLISTCAVGLFGTVGNKGGIGIHLKVYDSNLCFISSHLAAQQNNVQGRNQDFWKILENLKFIKTEESVSKLEMEIDESKKMAKENGLKKKRQVMPPATMFC
;
A
#
# COMPACT_ATOMS: atom_id res chain seq x y z
N MET A 1 19.89 20.34 -30.86
CA MET A 1 19.72 19.01 -30.24
C MET A 1 20.98 18.27 -30.59
N ASP A 2 22.00 18.38 -29.75
CA ASP A 2 23.26 17.67 -29.96
C ASP A 2 23.06 16.22 -29.54
N TRP A 3 23.22 15.33 -30.52
CA TRP A 3 23.12 13.90 -30.33
C TRP A 3 24.43 13.38 -29.76
N ASP A 4 24.42 12.91 -28.52
CA ASP A 4 25.59 12.35 -27.85
C ASP A 4 25.74 10.85 -28.16
N VAL A 5 26.28 10.59 -29.35
CA VAL A 5 26.53 9.23 -29.86
C VAL A 5 27.45 8.42 -28.93
N ALA A 6 28.33 9.09 -28.18
CA ALA A 6 29.26 8.41 -27.28
C ALA A 6 28.55 7.83 -26.05
N ASN A 7 27.61 8.57 -25.46
CA ASN A 7 26.80 8.09 -24.35
C ASN A 7 25.89 6.93 -24.77
N GLU A 8 25.20 7.03 -25.92
CA GLU A 8 24.34 5.94 -26.39
C GLU A 8 25.12 4.66 -26.67
N TYR A 9 26.32 4.77 -27.27
CA TYR A 9 27.18 3.62 -27.49
C TYR A 9 27.61 2.97 -26.18
N PHE A 10 27.97 3.78 -25.17
CA PHE A 10 28.33 3.28 -23.84
C PHE A 10 27.15 2.58 -23.16
N GLU A 11 25.96 3.19 -23.15
CA GLU A 11 24.75 2.56 -22.59
C GLU A 11 24.44 1.24 -23.30
N TRP A 12 24.60 1.18 -24.62
CA TRP A 12 24.36 -0.03 -25.39
C TRP A 12 25.34 -1.16 -25.05
N GLU A 13 26.64 -0.87 -24.91
CA GLU A 13 27.62 -1.87 -24.49
C GLU A 13 27.36 -2.36 -23.07
N VAL A 14 27.01 -1.45 -22.14
CA VAL A 14 26.59 -1.81 -20.78
C VAL A 14 25.37 -2.73 -20.82
N LEU A 15 24.34 -2.39 -21.60
CA LEU A 15 23.11 -3.18 -21.75
C LEU A 15 23.34 -4.56 -22.36
N LYS A 16 24.39 -4.81 -23.14
CA LYS A 16 24.71 -6.19 -23.58
C LYS A 16 25.14 -7.07 -22.42
N GLU A 17 25.85 -6.49 -21.48
CA GLU A 17 26.44 -7.20 -20.35
C GLU A 17 25.54 -7.18 -19.10
N TRP A 18 24.31 -6.68 -19.20
CA TRP A 18 23.40 -6.47 -18.06
C TRP A 18 23.22 -7.64 -17.11
N LYS A 19 23.29 -8.86 -17.63
CA LYS A 19 23.20 -10.09 -16.82
C LYS A 19 24.38 -10.29 -15.86
N GLN A 20 25.51 -9.62 -16.10
CA GLN A 20 26.69 -9.71 -15.23
C GLN A 20 26.54 -8.87 -13.95
N TYR A 21 25.69 -7.85 -13.97
CA TYR A 21 25.51 -6.89 -12.87
C TYR A 21 24.05 -6.77 -12.39
N THR A 22 23.16 -7.67 -12.84
CA THR A 22 21.76 -7.72 -12.37
C THR A 22 21.37 -9.11 -11.90
N GLU A 23 20.48 -9.15 -10.92
CA GLU A 23 19.87 -10.37 -10.40
C GLU A 23 18.36 -10.27 -10.49
N LYS A 24 17.69 -11.39 -10.82
CA LYS A 24 16.22 -11.48 -10.72
C LYS A 24 15.84 -12.10 -9.39
N LYS A 25 15.10 -11.34 -8.58
CA LYS A 25 14.49 -11.84 -7.34
C LYS A 25 12.99 -12.02 -7.54
N LYS A 26 12.46 -13.13 -7.01
CA LYS A 26 11.02 -13.36 -6.94
C LYS A 26 10.45 -12.54 -5.78
N VAL A 27 9.40 -11.78 -6.03
CA VAL A 27 8.63 -11.04 -5.01
C VAL A 27 7.19 -11.53 -5.08
N ASN A 28 6.63 -11.98 -3.96
CA ASN A 28 5.24 -12.39 -3.85
C ASN A 28 4.37 -11.20 -3.44
N ILE A 29 3.34 -10.87 -4.21
CA ILE A 29 2.48 -9.71 -3.96
C ILE A 29 1.03 -10.19 -3.90
N PHE A 30 0.38 -9.95 -2.77
CA PHE A 30 -1.04 -10.24 -2.59
C PHE A 30 -1.87 -9.00 -2.82
N CYS A 31 -2.79 -9.08 -3.78
CA CYS A 31 -3.73 -8.00 -4.08
C CYS A 31 -5.15 -8.47 -3.75
N SER A 32 -5.91 -7.67 -3.03
CA SER A 32 -7.34 -7.92 -2.81
C SER A 32 -8.17 -6.66 -3.00
N THR A 33 -9.44 -6.86 -3.30
CA THR A 33 -10.43 -5.80 -3.35
C THR A 33 -11.69 -6.22 -2.59
N TYR A 34 -12.28 -5.30 -1.84
CA TYR A 34 -13.52 -5.57 -1.13
C TYR A 34 -14.40 -4.33 -0.99
N ASN A 35 -15.62 -4.40 -1.50
CA ASN A 35 -16.65 -3.41 -1.20
C ASN A 35 -17.34 -3.83 0.12
N VAL A 36 -17.16 -3.01 1.15
CA VAL A 36 -17.56 -3.32 2.53
C VAL A 36 -18.97 -2.81 2.85
N GLY A 37 -19.63 -2.15 1.90
CA GLY A 37 -21.02 -1.71 2.01
C GLY A 37 -21.29 -0.86 3.26
N ALA A 38 -20.37 0.06 3.57
CA ALA A 38 -20.40 0.94 4.74
C ALA A 38 -20.35 0.25 6.11
N LYS A 39 -19.92 -1.02 6.16
CA LYS A 39 -19.74 -1.75 7.41
C LYS A 39 -18.35 -1.55 7.97
N LEU A 40 -18.28 -1.53 9.30
CA LEU A 40 -17.01 -1.49 10.03
C LEU A 40 -16.34 -2.87 9.98
N PRO A 41 -14.99 -2.93 10.02
CA PRO A 41 -14.27 -4.20 9.91
C PRO A 41 -14.71 -5.25 10.94
N LEU A 42 -14.98 -4.81 12.18
CA LEU A 42 -15.41 -5.66 13.29
C LEU A 42 -16.84 -6.21 13.15
N THR A 43 -17.68 -5.57 12.35
CA THR A 43 -19.09 -5.97 12.17
C THR A 43 -19.32 -6.99 11.06
N GLU A 44 -18.33 -7.19 10.17
CA GLU A 44 -18.54 -7.99 8.97
C GLU A 44 -18.38 -9.50 9.15
N ARG A 45 -17.56 -9.95 10.11
CA ARG A 45 -17.43 -11.35 10.54
C ARG A 45 -16.83 -11.34 11.95
N SER A 46 -17.34 -12.14 12.86
CA SER A 46 -16.90 -12.26 14.26
C SER A 46 -15.37 -12.34 14.42
N GLY A 47 -14.65 -11.21 14.45
CA GLY A 47 -13.19 -11.11 14.58
C GLY A 47 -12.32 -11.80 13.52
N THR A 48 -12.84 -12.76 12.74
CA THR A 48 -12.04 -13.71 11.96
C THR A 48 -11.96 -13.40 10.47
N GLY A 49 -12.78 -12.51 9.92
CA GLY A 49 -12.88 -12.35 8.45
C GLY A 49 -11.58 -11.84 7.79
N LEU A 50 -11.07 -10.70 8.26
CA LEU A 50 -9.80 -10.13 7.80
C LEU A 50 -8.62 -11.02 8.18
N GLN A 51 -8.62 -11.55 9.40
CA GLN A 51 -7.56 -12.42 9.87
C GLN A 51 -7.47 -13.72 9.05
N GLN A 52 -8.60 -14.30 8.69
CA GLN A 52 -8.66 -15.48 7.81
C GLN A 52 -8.25 -15.10 6.38
N LEU A 53 -8.62 -13.92 5.87
CA LEU A 53 -8.19 -13.51 4.53
C LEU A 53 -6.66 -13.31 4.43
N LEU A 54 -6.05 -12.74 5.48
CA LEU A 54 -4.66 -12.28 5.44
C LEU A 54 -3.67 -13.24 6.09
N SER A 55 -4.13 -14.11 6.99
CA SER A 55 -3.26 -14.91 7.87
C SER A 55 -3.65 -16.38 7.95
N ASP A 56 -4.63 -16.84 7.17
CA ASP A 56 -4.95 -18.27 7.06
C ASP A 56 -3.81 -19.05 6.41
N GLN A 57 -3.25 -20.02 7.15
CA GLN A 57 -2.05 -20.73 6.72
C GLN A 57 -2.28 -21.57 5.46
N GLU A 58 -3.44 -22.22 5.31
CA GLU A 58 -3.72 -23.04 4.13
C GLU A 58 -3.79 -22.17 2.87
N MET A 59 -4.42 -21.00 2.98
CA MET A 59 -4.46 -20.02 1.90
C MET A 59 -3.07 -19.48 1.56
N LEU A 60 -2.29 -19.11 2.58
CA LEU A 60 -0.92 -18.61 2.37
C LEU A 60 -0.03 -19.67 1.71
N GLU A 61 -0.10 -20.92 2.14
CA GLU A 61 0.63 -22.03 1.52
C GLU A 61 0.23 -22.23 0.05
N ALA A 62 -1.07 -22.19 -0.25
CA ALA A 62 -1.58 -22.26 -1.61
C ALA A 62 -1.06 -21.10 -2.51
N TYR A 63 -0.80 -19.94 -1.92
CA TYR A 63 -0.18 -18.78 -2.60
C TYR A 63 1.36 -18.76 -2.57
N GLY A 64 2.00 -19.85 -2.14
CA GLY A 64 3.46 -19.97 -2.11
C GLY A 64 4.12 -19.33 -0.89
N GLY A 65 3.39 -19.25 0.22
CA GLY A 65 3.81 -18.68 1.50
C GLY A 65 3.34 -17.24 1.72
N ALA A 66 3.76 -16.67 2.84
CA ALA A 66 3.41 -15.31 3.23
C ALA A 66 3.92 -14.28 2.18
N PRO A 67 3.04 -13.42 1.61
CA PRO A 67 3.36 -12.37 0.65
C PRO A 67 4.43 -11.40 1.14
N ASP A 68 5.29 -10.94 0.27
CA ASP A 68 6.27 -9.91 0.58
C ASP A 68 5.64 -8.51 0.67
N ILE A 69 4.60 -8.29 -0.15
CA ILE A 69 3.82 -7.05 -0.21
C ILE A 69 2.33 -7.40 -0.26
N TYR A 70 1.53 -6.70 0.56
CA TYR A 70 0.08 -6.69 0.49
C TYR A 70 -0.39 -5.37 -0.11
N VAL A 71 -1.34 -5.43 -1.03
CA VAL A 71 -2.04 -4.27 -1.58
C VAL A 71 -3.55 -4.52 -1.44
N LEU A 72 -4.19 -3.79 -0.54
CA LEU A 72 -5.58 -4.04 -0.13
C LEU A 72 -6.44 -2.85 -0.53
N ALA A 73 -7.42 -3.10 -1.38
CA ALA A 73 -8.38 -2.11 -1.85
C ALA A 73 -9.73 -2.29 -1.17
N PHE A 74 -10.28 -1.22 -0.60
CA PHE A 74 -11.63 -1.21 -0.06
C PHE A 74 -12.49 -0.15 -0.75
N GLN A 75 -13.77 -0.42 -0.87
CA GLN A 75 -14.79 0.52 -1.35
C GLN A 75 -15.95 0.59 -0.36
N GLU A 76 -16.57 1.76 -0.29
CA GLU A 76 -17.67 2.06 0.65
C GLU A 76 -17.25 1.90 2.11
N ILE A 77 -16.06 2.39 2.50
CA ILE A 77 -15.65 2.37 3.92
C ILE A 77 -16.46 3.33 4.81
N VAL A 78 -17.26 4.22 4.20
CA VAL A 78 -18.18 5.15 4.87
C VAL A 78 -19.58 5.05 4.26
N ASP A 79 -20.61 5.26 5.07
CA ASP A 79 -22.00 5.30 4.60
C ASP A 79 -22.30 6.63 3.90
N LEU A 80 -22.46 6.61 2.58
CA LEU A 80 -22.72 7.81 1.79
C LEU A 80 -24.20 8.22 1.73
N SER A 81 -25.06 7.61 2.54
CA SER A 81 -26.47 7.99 2.66
C SER A 81 -26.67 9.43 3.19
N SER A 82 -25.71 9.95 3.96
CA SER A 82 -25.72 11.31 4.51
C SER A 82 -24.52 12.14 4.04
N ALA A 83 -24.76 13.41 3.74
CA ALA A 83 -23.71 14.37 3.43
C ALA A 83 -22.73 14.61 4.60
N SER A 84 -23.12 14.32 5.84
CA SER A 84 -22.23 14.42 7.00
C SER A 84 -21.19 13.28 7.04
N SER A 85 -21.46 12.14 6.41
CA SER A 85 -20.59 10.96 6.49
C SER A 85 -19.26 11.13 5.74
N TYR A 86 -19.17 12.11 4.83
CA TYR A 86 -17.92 12.50 4.21
C TYR A 86 -16.89 12.97 5.25
N LEU A 87 -17.35 13.49 6.40
CA LEU A 87 -16.48 13.93 7.50
C LEU A 87 -15.89 12.76 8.29
N LEU A 88 -16.44 11.55 8.13
CA LEU A 88 -16.01 10.35 8.85
C LEU A 88 -14.95 9.54 8.09
N GLU A 89 -14.52 10.00 6.90
CA GLU A 89 -13.50 9.33 6.08
C GLU A 89 -12.22 9.03 6.88
N GLY A 90 -11.74 10.02 7.66
CA GLY A 90 -10.51 9.88 8.43
C GLY A 90 -10.61 8.82 9.53
N GLU A 91 -11.73 8.79 10.26
CA GLU A 91 -11.98 7.81 11.33
C GLU A 91 -12.13 6.39 10.76
N ALA A 92 -12.91 6.25 9.69
CA ALA A 92 -13.09 4.96 9.01
C ALA A 92 -11.76 4.42 8.47
N LYS A 93 -10.94 5.28 7.84
CA LYS A 93 -9.60 4.93 7.36
C LYS A 93 -8.74 4.37 8.50
N LEU A 94 -8.67 5.07 9.63
CA LEU A 94 -7.85 4.66 10.78
C LEU A 94 -8.29 3.31 11.35
N GLU A 95 -9.59 3.06 11.44
CA GLU A 95 -10.13 1.78 11.91
C GLU A 95 -9.73 0.62 10.98
N TRP A 96 -9.85 0.81 9.65
CA TRP A 96 -9.40 -0.21 8.69
C TRP A 96 -7.88 -0.45 8.75
N GLU A 97 -7.07 0.60 8.88
CA GLU A 97 -5.62 0.49 9.04
C GLU A 97 -5.24 -0.29 10.30
N GLN A 98 -5.91 -0.02 11.42
CA GLN A 98 -5.68 -0.74 12.67
C GLN A 98 -5.99 -2.22 12.52
N GLN A 99 -7.17 -2.56 12.01
CA GLN A 99 -7.63 -3.95 11.89
C GLN A 99 -6.78 -4.78 10.92
N VAL A 100 -6.33 -4.17 9.81
CA VAL A 100 -5.39 -4.82 8.88
C VAL A 100 -4.03 -5.02 9.54
N SER A 101 -3.52 -4.03 10.27
CA SER A 101 -2.23 -4.12 10.96
C SER A 101 -2.25 -5.21 12.04
N GLU A 102 -3.34 -5.32 12.79
CA GLU A 102 -3.56 -6.37 13.78
C GLU A 102 -3.61 -7.76 13.13
N ALA A 103 -4.32 -7.89 11.99
CA ALA A 103 -4.43 -9.15 11.26
C ALA A 103 -3.08 -9.62 10.69
N LEU A 104 -2.28 -8.72 10.10
CA LEU A 104 -0.95 -9.02 9.55
C LEU A 104 0.11 -9.24 10.64
N GLY A 105 -0.08 -8.62 11.80
CA GLY A 105 0.82 -8.71 12.95
C GLY A 105 2.17 -8.01 12.72
N SER A 106 3.10 -8.24 13.66
CA SER A 106 4.35 -7.47 13.75
C SER A 106 5.39 -7.73 12.65
N GLY A 107 5.13 -8.64 11.71
CA GLY A 107 6.03 -8.96 10.60
C GLY A 107 5.99 -7.96 9.44
N TYR A 108 4.94 -7.14 9.38
CA TYR A 108 4.69 -6.18 8.32
C TYR A 108 4.71 -4.75 8.84
N ASP A 109 5.19 -3.83 8.01
CA ASP A 109 5.07 -2.38 8.20
C ASP A 109 4.11 -1.83 7.13
N GLN A 110 3.31 -0.82 7.50
CA GLN A 110 2.51 -0.06 6.53
C GLN A 110 3.46 0.78 5.68
N LEU A 111 3.40 0.63 4.35
CA LEU A 111 4.18 1.42 3.40
C LEU A 111 3.50 2.75 3.10
N CYS A 112 2.22 2.67 2.75
CA CYS A 112 1.44 3.83 2.38
C CYS A 112 -0.05 3.50 2.41
N SER A 113 -0.85 4.54 2.59
CA SER A 113 -2.30 4.43 2.69
C SER A 113 -2.96 5.71 2.24
N LYS A 114 -4.06 5.56 1.51
CA LYS A 114 -4.82 6.69 1.02
C LYS A 114 -6.29 6.35 0.92
N SER A 115 -7.11 7.27 1.40
CA SER A 115 -8.55 7.28 1.17
C SER A 115 -8.94 8.36 0.15
N LEU A 116 -10.08 8.13 -0.48
CA LEU A 116 -10.82 9.09 -1.29
C LEU A 116 -12.30 8.85 -0.99
N VAL A 117 -12.82 9.57 0.00
CA VAL A 117 -14.19 9.42 0.52
C VAL A 117 -14.48 7.97 0.93
N GLY A 118 -15.08 7.17 0.04
CA GLY A 118 -15.43 5.77 0.31
C GLY A 118 -14.39 4.77 -0.19
N LEU A 119 -13.39 5.20 -0.95
CA LEU A 119 -12.31 4.34 -1.41
C LEU A 119 -11.17 4.37 -0.39
N LEU A 120 -10.51 3.22 -0.20
CA LEU A 120 -9.29 3.09 0.57
C LEU A 120 -8.34 2.15 -0.17
N LEU A 121 -7.07 2.54 -0.26
CA LEU A 121 -6.01 1.69 -0.79
C LEU A 121 -4.87 1.67 0.22
N LEU A 122 -4.53 0.47 0.69
CA LEU A 122 -3.48 0.22 1.66
C LEU A 122 -2.37 -0.60 1.01
N ALA A 123 -1.13 -0.27 1.34
CA ALA A 123 0.03 -1.10 1.01
C ALA A 123 0.83 -1.42 2.29
N TYR A 124 1.13 -2.70 2.49
CA TYR A 124 1.99 -3.20 3.57
C TYR A 124 3.10 -4.04 2.97
N ALA A 125 4.26 -4.11 3.62
CA ALA A 125 5.32 -5.01 3.22
C ALA A 125 5.98 -5.66 4.42
N LYS A 126 6.56 -6.84 4.21
CA LYS A 126 7.41 -7.47 5.22
C LYS A 126 8.53 -6.50 5.61
N LYS A 127 8.92 -6.51 6.88
CA LYS A 127 10.01 -5.66 7.39
C LYS A 127 11.32 -5.84 6.63
N GLU A 128 11.61 -7.05 6.17
CA GLU A 128 12.82 -7.36 5.37
C GLU A 128 12.80 -6.74 3.97
N MET A 129 11.63 -6.39 3.42
CA MET A 129 11.51 -5.73 2.12
C MET A 129 11.76 -4.23 2.17
N LYS A 130 11.82 -3.65 3.38
CA LYS A 130 11.88 -2.18 3.57
C LYS A 130 13.06 -1.52 2.85
N GLU A 131 14.23 -2.16 2.86
CA GLU A 131 15.44 -1.64 2.20
C GLU A 131 15.41 -1.81 0.68
N HIS A 132 14.44 -2.55 0.16
CA HIS A 132 14.27 -2.84 -1.26
C HIS A 132 13.09 -2.09 -1.87
N ILE A 133 12.35 -1.31 -1.09
CA ILE A 133 11.22 -0.52 -1.57
C ILE A 133 11.57 0.96 -1.44
N SER A 134 11.43 1.68 -2.55
CA SER A 134 11.62 3.13 -2.65
C SER A 134 10.46 3.74 -3.41
N GLU A 135 10.37 5.07 -3.38
CA GLU A 135 9.38 5.83 -4.15
C GLU A 135 7.93 5.38 -3.93
N CYS A 136 7.40 5.35 -2.69
CA CYS A 136 5.94 5.23 -2.55
C CYS A 136 5.28 6.56 -2.95
N LEU A 137 4.73 6.60 -4.16
CA LEU A 137 3.96 7.74 -4.66
C LEU A 137 2.48 7.37 -4.69
N ILE A 138 1.63 8.34 -4.34
CA ILE A 138 0.19 8.15 -4.27
C ILE A 138 -0.48 9.18 -5.17
N SER A 139 -1.51 8.76 -5.88
CA SER A 139 -2.36 9.66 -6.66
C SER A 139 -3.83 9.28 -6.52
N THR A 140 -4.72 10.24 -6.70
CA THR A 140 -6.16 10.04 -6.59
C THR A 140 -6.87 10.79 -7.71
N CYS A 141 -7.93 10.19 -8.28
CA CYS A 141 -8.79 10.82 -9.26
C CYS A 141 -10.26 10.62 -8.86
N ALA A 142 -10.96 11.70 -8.49
CA ALA A 142 -12.39 11.68 -8.23
C ALA A 142 -13.17 11.78 -9.55
N VAL A 143 -14.22 10.96 -9.70
CA VAL A 143 -15.08 10.92 -10.91
C VAL A 143 -16.57 10.86 -10.58
N GLY A 144 -16.96 10.98 -9.30
CA GLY A 144 -18.33 10.82 -8.81
C GLY A 144 -19.29 11.92 -9.24
N LEU A 145 -20.15 12.39 -8.33
CA LEU A 145 -21.18 13.37 -8.69
C LEU A 145 -20.56 14.58 -9.43
N PHE A 146 -21.10 14.89 -10.62
CA PHE A 146 -20.57 15.90 -11.56
C PHE A 146 -19.10 15.73 -11.98
N GLY A 147 -18.53 14.53 -11.83
CA GLY A 147 -17.12 14.26 -12.11
C GLY A 147 -16.15 14.81 -11.07
N THR A 148 -16.62 15.24 -9.89
CA THR A 148 -15.78 15.93 -8.89
C THR A 148 -15.88 15.36 -7.49
N VAL A 149 -16.97 14.66 -7.15
CA VAL A 149 -17.12 14.07 -5.80
C VAL A 149 -16.36 12.74 -5.70
N GLY A 150 -15.62 12.54 -4.60
CA GLY A 150 -14.75 11.38 -4.39
C GLY A 150 -15.46 10.05 -4.09
N ASN A 151 -16.80 10.00 -4.07
CA ASN A 151 -17.54 8.76 -3.82
C ASN A 151 -17.38 7.70 -4.93
N LYS A 152 -16.86 8.10 -6.09
CA LYS A 152 -16.40 7.28 -7.19
C LYS A 152 -15.07 7.84 -7.66
N GLY A 153 -14.19 6.99 -8.15
CA GLY A 153 -12.85 7.41 -8.51
C GLY A 153 -11.86 6.28 -8.58
N GLY A 154 -10.58 6.67 -8.57
CA GLY A 154 -9.45 5.78 -8.45
C GLY A 154 -8.43 6.30 -7.45
N ILE A 155 -7.79 5.37 -6.74
CA ILE A 155 -6.58 5.61 -5.94
C ILE A 155 -5.48 4.76 -6.54
N GLY A 156 -4.31 5.37 -6.77
CA GLY A 156 -3.14 4.70 -7.28
C GLY A 156 -1.99 4.76 -6.29
N ILE A 157 -1.23 3.67 -6.21
CA ILE A 157 0.06 3.59 -5.52
C ILE A 157 1.11 3.15 -6.53
N HIS A 158 2.18 3.92 -6.64
CA HIS A 158 3.42 3.54 -7.32
C HIS A 158 4.44 3.13 -6.26
N LEU A 159 5.13 2.02 -6.50
CA LEU A 159 6.26 1.55 -5.70
C LEU A 159 7.42 1.24 -6.64
N LYS A 160 8.63 1.64 -6.27
CA LYS A 160 9.85 1.12 -6.87
C LYS A 160 10.43 0.02 -5.98
N VAL A 161 10.32 -1.23 -6.42
CA VAL A 161 10.82 -2.42 -5.71
C VAL A 161 12.08 -2.91 -6.40
N TYR A 162 13.23 -2.87 -5.72
CA TYR A 162 14.55 -2.92 -6.34
C TYR A 162 14.64 -1.91 -7.48
N ASP A 163 14.90 -2.36 -8.71
CA ASP A 163 14.91 -1.53 -9.92
C ASP A 163 13.64 -1.69 -10.78
N SER A 164 12.57 -2.28 -10.22
CA SER A 164 11.28 -2.49 -10.91
C SER A 164 10.22 -1.53 -10.41
N ASN A 165 9.52 -0.86 -11.33
CA ASN A 165 8.39 0.01 -11.02
C ASN A 165 7.08 -0.78 -11.05
N LEU A 166 6.30 -0.68 -9.98
CA LEU A 166 5.00 -1.33 -9.83
C LEU A 166 3.93 -0.26 -9.59
N CYS A 167 2.79 -0.37 -10.27
CA CYS A 167 1.65 0.53 -10.12
C CYS A 167 0.39 -0.27 -9.82
N PHE A 168 -0.27 0.10 -8.73
CA PHE A 168 -1.51 -0.51 -8.27
C PHE A 168 -2.63 0.52 -8.30
N ILE A 169 -3.77 0.18 -8.88
CA ILE A 169 -4.92 1.06 -9.00
C ILE A 169 -6.15 0.36 -8.43
N SER A 170 -6.77 0.97 -7.42
CA SER A 170 -8.11 0.64 -6.95
C SER A 170 -9.09 1.62 -7.56
N SER A 171 -10.25 1.15 -8.02
CA SER A 171 -11.30 2.01 -8.58
C SER A 171 -12.68 1.62 -8.08
N HIS A 172 -13.53 2.63 -7.86
CA HIS A 172 -14.95 2.47 -7.63
C HIS A 172 -15.67 3.27 -8.72
N LEU A 173 -16.15 2.58 -9.75
CA LEU A 173 -16.76 3.17 -10.94
C LEU A 173 -18.28 3.33 -10.80
N ALA A 174 -18.90 4.07 -11.70
CA ALA A 174 -20.34 4.33 -11.73
C ALA A 174 -21.19 3.06 -11.53
N ALA A 175 -22.13 3.14 -10.58
CA ALA A 175 -23.07 2.08 -10.25
C ALA A 175 -24.21 1.99 -11.29
N GLN A 176 -25.15 1.07 -11.05
CA GLN A 176 -26.30 0.69 -11.90
C GLN A 176 -25.91 -0.25 -13.06
N GLN A 177 -26.68 -1.32 -13.21
CA GLN A 177 -26.41 -2.41 -14.16
C GLN A 177 -26.20 -1.89 -15.59
N ASN A 178 -27.08 -1.01 -16.06
CA ASN A 178 -27.10 -0.53 -17.44
C ASN A 178 -26.20 0.68 -17.71
N ASN A 179 -25.56 1.26 -16.67
CA ASN A 179 -24.71 2.45 -16.83
C ASN A 179 -23.27 2.09 -17.28
N VAL A 180 -23.17 1.32 -18.36
CA VAL A 180 -21.88 0.93 -18.96
C VAL A 180 -21.13 2.17 -19.46
N GLN A 181 -21.84 3.11 -20.08
CA GLN A 181 -21.23 4.34 -20.59
C GLN A 181 -20.60 5.18 -19.47
N GLY A 182 -21.27 5.31 -18.33
CA GLY A 182 -20.70 6.00 -17.16
C GLY A 182 -19.44 5.32 -16.64
N ARG A 183 -19.43 3.98 -16.52
CA ARG A 183 -18.22 3.24 -16.12
C ARG A 183 -17.05 3.43 -17.09
N ASN A 184 -17.33 3.43 -18.38
CA ASN A 184 -16.29 3.67 -19.40
C ASN A 184 -15.75 5.11 -19.30
N GLN A 185 -16.61 6.10 -19.07
CA GLN A 185 -16.19 7.49 -18.86
C GLN A 185 -15.31 7.63 -17.61
N ASP A 186 -15.70 7.00 -16.50
CA ASP A 186 -14.92 6.98 -15.27
C ASP A 186 -13.54 6.36 -15.49
N PHE A 187 -13.48 5.22 -16.19
CA PHE A 187 -12.21 4.55 -16.54
C PHE A 187 -11.28 5.49 -17.31
N TRP A 188 -11.76 6.11 -18.39
CA TRP A 188 -10.92 7.00 -19.20
C TRP A 188 -10.45 8.23 -18.41
N LYS A 189 -11.33 8.80 -17.59
CA LYS A 189 -10.95 9.92 -16.70
C LYS A 189 -9.86 9.54 -15.72
N ILE A 190 -9.98 8.38 -15.06
CA ILE A 190 -8.96 7.89 -14.14
C ILE A 190 -7.65 7.65 -14.88
N LEU A 191 -7.68 6.99 -16.03
CA LEU A 191 -6.50 6.71 -16.83
C LEU A 191 -5.76 8.00 -17.26
N GLU A 192 -6.50 9.04 -17.65
CA GLU A 192 -5.93 10.30 -18.13
C GLU A 192 -5.40 11.19 -16.99
N ASN A 193 -6.04 11.15 -15.82
CA ASN A 193 -5.81 12.14 -14.76
C ASN A 193 -5.11 11.60 -13.52
N LEU A 194 -5.03 10.28 -13.31
CA LEU A 194 -4.27 9.69 -12.22
C LEU A 194 -2.78 9.74 -12.57
N LYS A 195 -2.10 10.79 -12.07
CA LYS A 195 -0.68 11.05 -12.32
C LYS A 195 0.09 11.06 -11.01
N PHE A 196 1.18 10.30 -10.97
CA PHE A 196 2.11 10.32 -9.85
C PHE A 196 3.05 11.50 -9.99
N ILE A 197 3.09 12.36 -8.98
CA ILE A 197 3.99 13.50 -8.92
C ILE A 197 4.98 13.24 -7.80
N LYS A 198 6.27 13.20 -8.14
CA LYS A 198 7.35 13.10 -7.17
C LYS A 198 7.60 14.52 -6.63
N THR A 199 7.04 14.85 -5.47
CA THR A 199 7.34 16.12 -4.78
C THR A 199 8.49 15.91 -3.79
N GLU A 200 9.28 16.96 -3.50
CA GLU A 200 10.33 16.91 -2.47
C GLU A 200 9.76 16.52 -1.08
N GLU A 201 8.51 16.91 -0.79
CA GLU A 201 7.78 16.52 0.44
C GLU A 201 7.45 15.02 0.52
N SER A 202 7.24 14.34 -0.62
CA SER A 202 6.94 12.90 -0.64
C SER A 202 8.15 12.08 -0.20
N VAL A 203 9.35 12.55 -0.56
CA VAL A 203 10.63 11.93 -0.21
C VAL A 203 10.93 12.15 1.27
N SER A 204 10.77 13.37 1.78
CA SER A 204 11.06 13.69 3.18
C SER A 204 10.12 13.00 4.17
N LYS A 205 8.84 12.85 3.84
CA LYS A 205 7.86 12.19 4.72
C LYS A 205 8.13 10.69 4.88
N LEU A 206 8.49 10.01 3.79
CA LEU A 206 8.93 8.61 3.83
C LEU A 206 10.23 8.44 4.62
N GLU A 207 11.21 9.31 4.44
CA GLU A 207 12.46 9.28 5.20
C GLU A 207 12.23 9.50 6.70
N MET A 208 11.33 10.41 7.07
CA MET A 208 10.94 10.65 8.47
C MET A 208 10.23 9.45 9.10
N GLU A 209 9.26 8.84 8.42
CA GLU A 209 8.54 7.65 8.92
C GLU A 209 9.50 6.44 9.05
N ILE A 210 10.47 6.31 8.13
CA ILE A 210 11.54 5.31 8.21
C ILE A 210 12.45 5.57 9.42
N ASP A 211 12.83 6.82 9.71
CA ASP A 211 13.70 7.16 10.83
C ASP A 211 13.01 7.00 12.20
N GLU A 212 11.73 7.36 12.30
CA GLU A 212 10.93 7.12 13.52
C GLU A 212 10.79 5.62 13.80
N SER A 213 10.52 4.81 12.78
CA SER A 213 10.48 3.35 12.90
C SER A 213 11.82 2.77 13.40
N LYS A 214 12.96 3.32 12.92
CA LYS A 214 14.31 2.92 13.35
C LYS A 214 14.57 3.30 14.82
N LYS A 215 14.14 4.50 15.25
CA LYS A 215 14.25 4.94 16.65
C LYS A 215 13.44 4.05 17.59
N MET A 216 12.19 3.74 17.24
CA MET A 216 11.34 2.86 18.04
C MET A 216 11.90 1.44 18.13
N ALA A 217 12.42 0.89 17.03
CA ALA A 217 13.06 -0.42 17.04
C ALA A 217 14.31 -0.46 17.94
N LYS A 218 15.12 0.61 17.94
CA LYS A 218 16.33 0.74 18.77
C LYS A 218 15.99 0.84 20.26
N GLU A 219 14.96 1.60 20.63
CA GLU A 219 14.49 1.70 22.02
C GLU A 219 13.93 0.39 22.54
N ASN A 220 13.15 -0.32 21.73
CA ASN A 220 12.59 -1.62 22.10
C ASN A 220 13.67 -2.71 22.21
N GLY A 221 14.71 -2.65 21.37
CA GLY A 221 15.90 -3.51 21.49
C GLY A 221 16.72 -3.23 22.75
N LEU A 222 16.86 -1.97 23.16
CA LEU A 222 17.52 -1.58 24.41
C LEU A 222 16.75 -2.06 25.65
N LYS A 223 15.42 -1.95 25.63
CA LYS A 223 14.54 -2.45 26.70
C LYS A 223 14.62 -3.97 26.84
N LYS A 224 14.65 -4.73 25.73
CA LYS A 224 14.88 -6.18 25.76
C LYS A 224 16.26 -6.56 26.31
N LYS A 225 17.34 -5.85 25.93
CA LYS A 225 18.68 -6.10 26.50
C LYS A 225 18.75 -5.83 28.00
N ARG A 226 18.04 -4.83 28.51
CA ARG A 226 17.97 -4.54 29.96
C ARG A 226 17.19 -5.60 30.75
N GLN A 227 16.22 -6.29 30.14
CA GLN A 227 15.48 -7.37 30.79
C GLN A 227 16.19 -8.74 30.76
N VAL A 228 17.17 -8.95 29.87
CA VAL A 228 17.86 -10.24 29.69
C VAL A 228 19.23 -10.29 30.41
N MET A 229 19.59 -9.27 31.20
CA MET A 229 20.77 -9.40 32.08
C MET A 229 20.48 -10.39 33.22
N PRO A 230 21.22 -11.52 33.32
CA PRO A 230 21.06 -12.43 34.44
C PRO A 230 21.54 -11.74 35.73
N PRO A 231 20.95 -12.07 36.90
CA PRO A 231 21.39 -11.50 38.17
C PRO A 231 22.86 -11.83 38.41
N ALA A 232 23.64 -10.82 38.74
CA ALA A 232 25.07 -10.95 39.05
C ALA A 232 25.24 -11.99 40.17
N THR A 233 25.85 -13.12 39.84
CA THR A 233 26.21 -14.14 40.82
C THR A 233 27.38 -13.60 41.62
N MET A 234 27.11 -13.21 42.87
CA MET A 234 28.12 -12.81 43.84
C MET A 234 28.73 -14.09 44.43
N PHE A 235 29.94 -14.45 44.00
CA PHE A 235 30.73 -15.50 44.65
C PHE A 235 31.69 -14.85 45.66
N CYS A 236 31.52 -15.22 46.93
CA CYS A 236 32.59 -15.26 47.94
C CYS A 236 33.02 -16.72 48.11
#